data_AF-A0A0M4LJG1-F1
#
_entry.id   AF-A0A0M4LJG1-F1
#
_cell.length_a   1.000
_cell.length_b   1.000
_cell.length_c   1.000
_cell.angle_alpha   90.00
_cell.angle_beta   90.00
_cell.angle_gamma   90.00
#
_symmetry.space_group_name_H-M   'P 1'
#
loop_
_entity.id
_entity.type
_entity.pdbx_description
1 polymer ?
#
loop_
_entity_poly.entity_id
_entity_poly.type
_entity_poly.pdbx_seq_one_letter_code
_entity_poly.pdbx_strand_id
1 'polypeptide(L)' 'MVVAGYVLVPVAGVALVVVARLWPAKLARLGELLAVVFRTRAARLTLLLFVWWMGWHFLVGD' A
#
# COMPACT_ATOMS: atom_id res chain seq x y z
N MET A 1 18.44 -11.18 -5.34
CA MET A 1 17.78 -10.20 -4.45
C MET A 1 16.49 -9.63 -5.04
N VAL A 2 16.40 -9.35 -6.34
CA VAL A 2 15.17 -8.86 -7.01
C VAL A 2 13.98 -9.83 -6.90
N VAL A 3 14.22 -11.14 -7.13
CA VAL A 3 13.16 -12.17 -7.10
C VAL A 3 12.47 -12.27 -5.73
N ALA A 4 13.22 -12.10 -4.65
CA ALA A 4 12.67 -12.13 -3.29
C ALA A 4 11.71 -10.95 -3.05
N GLY A 5 12.06 -9.74 -3.50
CA GLY A 5 11.18 -8.57 -3.41
C GLY A 5 9.91 -8.72 -4.24
N TYR A 6 10.03 -9.26 -5.46
CA TYR A 6 8.88 -9.52 -6.33
C TYR A 6 7.90 -10.56 -5.80
N VAL A 7 8.35 -11.49 -4.94
CA VAL A 7 7.49 -12.48 -4.29
C VAL A 7 6.96 -11.96 -2.94
N LEU A 8 7.79 -11.28 -2.15
CA LEU A 8 7.42 -10.79 -0.82
C LEU A 8 6.28 -9.76 -0.87
N VAL A 9 6.32 -8.82 -1.82
CA VAL A 9 5.30 -7.78 -1.94
C VAL A 9 3.90 -8.35 -2.20
N PRO A 10 3.67 -9.22 -3.21
CA PRO A 10 2.36 -9.82 -3.43
C PRO A 10 1.96 -10.78 -2.31
N VAL A 11 2.91 -11.55 -1.73
CA VAL A 11 2.60 -12.44 -0.59
C VAL A 11 2.13 -11.63 0.62
N ALA A 12 2.80 -10.53 0.95
CA ALA A 12 2.39 -9.62 2.01
C ALA A 12 1.01 -9.00 1.73
N GLY A 13 0.75 -8.59 0.49
CA GLY A 13 -0.55 -8.08 0.06
C GLY A 13 -1.68 -9.09 0.23
N VAL A 14 -1.47 -10.33 -0.22
CA VAL A 14 -2.45 -11.42 -0.08
C VAL A 14 -2.67 -11.76 1.40
N ALA A 15 -1.60 -11.86 2.20
CA ALA A 15 -1.71 -12.12 3.63
C ALA A 15 -2.53 -11.04 4.34
N LEU A 16 -2.31 -9.77 4.02
CA LEU A 16 -3.09 -8.64 4.55
C LEU A 16 -4.58 -8.74 4.19
N VAL A 17 -4.90 -9.09 2.94
CA VAL A 17 -6.30 -9.28 2.49
C VAL A 17 -6.95 -10.46 3.20
N VAL A 18 -6.24 -11.57 3.35
CA VAL A 18 -6.73 -12.77 4.04
C VAL A 18 -6.97 -12.48 5.52
N VAL A 19 -6.02 -11.86 6.21
CA VAL A 19 -6.15 -11.47 7.63
C VAL A 19 -7.30 -10.48 7.82
N ALA A 20 -7.44 -9.48 6.95
CA ALA A 20 -8.55 -8.52 7.00
C ALA A 20 -9.93 -9.17 6.73
N ARG A 21 -9.98 -10.28 5.98
CA ARG A 21 -11.22 -11.04 5.77
C ARG A 21 -11.55 -11.99 6.93
N LEU A 22 -10.53 -12.58 7.56
CA LEU A 22 -10.71 -13.53 8.66
C LEU A 22 -10.99 -12.84 10.00
N TRP A 23 -10.46 -11.63 10.23
CA TRP A 23 -10.65 -10.88 11.47
C TRP A 23 -11.19 -9.46 11.25
N PRO A 24 -12.43 -9.31 10.72
CA PRO A 24 -13.05 -8.01 10.48
C PRO A 24 -13.27 -7.20 11.77
N ALA A 25 -13.27 -7.86 12.95
CA ALA A 25 -13.40 -7.20 14.26
C ALA A 25 -12.10 -6.58 14.78
N LYS A 26 -10.93 -6.97 14.26
CA LYS A 26 -9.61 -6.42 14.67
C LYS A 26 -8.95 -5.58 13.58
N LEU A 27 -9.28 -5.83 12.31
CA LEU A 27 -8.76 -5.09 11.17
C LEU A 27 -9.93 -4.64 10.31
N ALA A 28 -10.19 -3.33 10.28
CA ALA A 28 -11.13 -2.74 9.33
C ALA A 28 -10.75 -3.20 7.91
N ARG A 29 -11.76 -3.51 7.09
CA ARG A 29 -11.50 -4.09 5.77
C ARG A 29 -10.58 -3.15 5.01
N LEU A 30 -9.57 -3.69 4.35
CA LEU A 30 -8.57 -2.92 3.61
C LEU A 30 -9.22 -1.91 2.64
N GLY A 31 -10.39 -2.26 2.09
CA GLY A 31 -11.22 -1.36 1.29
C GLY A 31 -11.85 -0.18 2.04
N GLU A 32 -12.22 -0.32 3.31
CA GLU A 32 -12.70 0.80 4.15
C GLU A 32 -11.55 1.73 4.54
N LEU A 33 -10.39 1.18 4.90
CA LEU A 33 -9.19 1.98 5.19
C LEU A 33 -8.75 2.77 3.95
N LEU A 34 -8.70 2.12 2.79
CA LEU A 34 -8.46 2.80 1.52
C LEU A 34 -9.55 3.84 1.24
N ALA A 35 -10.83 3.53 1.45
CA ALA A 35 -11.90 4.51 1.25
C ALA A 35 -11.76 5.74 2.15
N VAL A 36 -11.28 5.59 3.39
CA VAL A 36 -10.98 6.71 4.30
C VAL A 36 -9.79 7.52 3.81
N VAL A 37 -8.69 6.87 3.43
CA VAL A 37 -7.49 7.54 2.90
C VAL A 37 -7.81 8.28 1.59
N PHE A 38 -8.57 7.66 0.68
CA PHE A 38 -8.94 8.27 -0.58
C PHE A 38 -10.12 9.25 -0.47
N ARG A 39 -10.76 9.38 0.71
CA ARG A 39 -11.90 10.28 0.93
C ARG A 39 -11.51 11.75 0.76
N THR A 40 -10.30 12.14 1.18
CA THR A 40 -9.87 13.55 1.13
C THR A 40 -8.95 13.81 -0.06
N ARG A 41 -9.06 15.02 -0.63
CA ARG A 41 -8.14 15.48 -1.69
C ARG A 41 -6.70 15.55 -1.17
N ALA A 42 -6.52 15.98 0.09
CA ALA A 42 -5.22 16.09 0.74
C ALA A 42 -4.50 14.74 0.79
N ALA A 43 -5.14 13.69 1.32
CA ALA A 43 -4.50 12.38 1.42
C ALA A 43 -4.17 11.76 0.05
N ARG A 44 -5.00 11.99 -0.98
CA ARG A 44 -4.66 11.62 -2.36
C ARG A 44 -3.42 12.35 -2.87
N LEU A 45 -3.35 13.66 -2.67
CA LEU A 45 -2.20 14.47 -3.09
C LEU A 45 -0.93 14.07 -2.33
N THR A 46 -1.03 13.83 -1.02
CA THR A 46 0.09 13.35 -0.19
C THR A 46 0.59 11.99 -0.67
N LEU A 47 -0.32 11.04 -0.96
CA LEU A 47 0.06 9.72 -1.47
C LEU A 47 0.73 9.83 -2.85
N LEU A 48 0.19 10.69 -3.73
CA LEU A 48 0.72 10.89 -5.08
C LEU A 48 2.09 11.57 -5.06
N LEU A 49 2.28 12.57 -4.19
CA LEU A 49 3.57 13.22 -3.93
C LEU A 49 4.58 12.26 -3.31
N PHE A 50 4.14 11.41 -2.39
CA PHE A 50 5.01 10.41 -1.75
C PHE A 50 5.50 9.37 -2.76
N VAL A 51 4.59 8.84 -3.59
CA VAL A 51 4.96 7.89 -4.67
C VAL A 51 5.83 8.56 -5.72
N TRP A 52 5.53 9.81 -6.09
CA TRP A 52 6.35 10.59 -7.01
C TRP A 52 7.77 10.83 -6.47
N TRP A 53 7.88 11.22 -5.20
CA TRP A 53 9.15 11.45 -4.51
C TRP A 53 9.99 10.17 -4.40
N MET A 54 9.36 9.06 -4.00
CA MET A 54 9.94 7.71 -4.03
C MET A 54 10.41 7.36 -5.44
N GLY A 55 9.55 7.53 -6.45
CA GLY A 55 9.88 7.24 -7.83
C GLY A 55 11.14 7.97 -8.27
N TRP A 56 11.19 9.29 -8.11
CA TRP A 56 12.35 10.08 -8.49
C TRP A 56 13.63 9.69 -7.72
N HIS A 57 13.57 9.48 -6.41
CA HIS A 57 14.75 9.10 -5.63
C HIS A 57 15.31 7.71 -5.97
N PHE A 58 14.46 6.75 -6.33
CA PHE A 58 14.88 5.39 -6.66
C PHE A 58 15.15 5.18 -8.15
N LEU A 59 14.53 5.94 -9.07
CA LEU A 59 14.77 5.85 -10.52
C LEU A 59 15.94 6.72 -11.01
N VAL A 60 16.34 7.75 -10.25
CA VAL A 60 17.43 8.67 -10.62
C VAL A 60 18.69 8.46 -9.78
N GLY A 61 18.63 7.54 -8.82
CA GLY A 61 19.75 7.14 -7.98
C GLY A 61 20.62 6.00 -8.53
N ASP A 62 20.51 5.65 -9.81
CA ASP A 62 21.43 4.77 -10.55
C ASP A 62 22.45 5.60 -11.35
#